data_AF-A0A9X9LYT5-F1
#
_entry.id   AF-A0A9X9LYT5-F1
#
_cell.length_a   1.000
_cell.length_b   1.000
_cell.length_c   1.000
_cell.angle_alpha   90.00
_cell.angle_beta   90.00
_cell.angle_gamma   90.00
#
_symmetry.space_group_name_H-M   'P 1'
#
loop_
_entity.id
_entity.type
_entity.pdbx_description
1 polymer ?
#
loop_
_entity_poly.entity_id
_entity_poly.type
_entity_poly.pdbx_seq_one_letter_code
_entity_poly.pdbx_strand_id
1 'polypeptide(L)'
;VTSSSTPPSHGCRAATKARLEAKPAGSPVPSHPFPAQITQFRMMVSLGHLARGASLDDLIDSCIQSFYGDGNLCRSNQLLQVMLTMHRIIISSAKLLQKVITLYKDA
;
A
#
# COMPACT_ATOMS: atom_id res chain seq x y z
N VAL A 1 -59.89 25.07 -8.93
CA VAL A 1 -59.49 26.50 -8.82
C VAL A 1 -58.26 26.73 -9.66
N THR A 2 -58.49 27.22 -10.87
CA THR A 2 -57.50 27.58 -11.89
C THR A 2 -57.05 29.02 -11.66
N SER A 3 -55.75 29.27 -11.60
CA SER A 3 -55.19 30.60 -11.83
C SER A 3 -54.20 30.51 -12.97
N SER A 4 -54.67 30.98 -14.13
CA SER A 4 -53.91 31.30 -15.32
C SER A 4 -53.52 32.78 -15.29
N SER A 5 -52.30 33.12 -15.68
CA SER A 5 -52.05 34.36 -16.42
C SER A 5 -50.65 34.34 -17.08
N THR A 6 -50.62 34.04 -18.38
CA THR A 6 -49.60 34.46 -19.35
C THR A 6 -49.75 35.96 -19.68
N PRO A 7 -48.76 36.66 -20.28
CA PRO A 7 -48.79 36.83 -21.74
C PRO A 7 -47.41 36.92 -22.45
N PRO A 8 -47.40 36.95 -23.80
CA PRO A 8 -46.28 36.54 -24.67
C PRO A 8 -45.68 37.71 -25.48
N SER A 9 -45.00 37.40 -26.60
CA SER A 9 -44.69 38.27 -27.78
C SER A 9 -43.24 38.79 -27.82
N HIS A 10 -42.51 38.90 -28.93
CA HIS A 10 -42.73 38.71 -30.36
C HIS A 10 -41.34 38.84 -31.06
N GLY A 11 -41.17 38.27 -32.26
CA GLY A 11 -40.14 38.71 -33.23
C GLY A 11 -39.27 37.57 -33.78
N CYS A 12 -39.59 37.03 -34.96
CA CYS A 12 -39.04 37.42 -36.27
C CYS A 12 -37.51 37.22 -36.34
N ARG A 13 -36.88 36.52 -37.29
CA ARG A 13 -37.25 36.18 -38.67
C ARG A 13 -36.16 35.23 -39.23
N ALA A 14 -36.51 34.57 -40.33
CA ALA A 14 -35.65 34.06 -41.40
C ALA A 14 -35.02 32.67 -41.24
N ALA A 15 -35.60 31.76 -42.01
CA ALA A 15 -35.12 30.44 -42.37
C ALA A 15 -33.75 30.47 -43.06
N THR A 16 -32.91 29.46 -42.80
CA THR A 16 -32.21 28.75 -43.87
C THR A 16 -32.10 27.26 -43.53
N LYS A 17 -32.77 26.48 -44.38
CA LYS A 17 -32.52 25.11 -44.84
C LYS A 17 -31.58 24.19 -44.04
N ALA A 18 -32.19 23.08 -43.63
CA ALA A 18 -31.76 21.71 -43.88
C ALA A 18 -30.39 21.28 -43.36
N ARG A 19 -30.38 20.34 -42.41
CA ARG A 19 -30.15 18.92 -42.71
C ARG A 19 -30.21 18.07 -41.43
N LEU A 20 -31.12 17.10 -41.49
CA LEU A 20 -31.16 15.80 -40.81
C LEU A 20 -30.26 15.60 -39.58
N GLU A 21 -30.96 15.44 -38.46
CA GLU A 21 -30.70 14.53 -37.35
C GLU A 21 -29.37 13.75 -37.36
N ALA A 22 -28.56 14.02 -36.33
CA ALA A 22 -27.74 13.00 -35.68
C ALA A 22 -27.55 13.40 -34.21
N LYS A 23 -28.44 12.93 -33.33
CA LYS A 23 -28.18 12.91 -31.88
C LYS A 23 -27.44 11.61 -31.58
N PRO A 24 -26.28 11.68 -30.91
CA PRO A 24 -26.16 10.87 -29.71
C PRO A 24 -25.92 11.76 -28.49
N ALA A 25 -26.60 11.40 -27.41
CA ALA A 25 -26.49 12.00 -26.10
C ALA A 25 -25.02 12.07 -25.65
N GLY A 26 -24.53 13.28 -25.38
CA GLY A 26 -23.31 13.48 -24.63
C GLY A 26 -23.52 13.00 -23.21
N SER A 27 -23.25 11.73 -22.95
CA SER A 27 -23.01 11.25 -21.59
C SER A 27 -21.76 11.96 -21.06
N PRO A 28 -21.82 12.61 -19.88
CA PRO A 28 -20.60 12.94 -19.17
C PRO A 28 -19.85 11.63 -18.92
N VAL A 29 -18.69 11.46 -19.53
CA VAL A 29 -17.77 10.39 -19.15
C VAL A 29 -17.46 10.64 -17.67
N PRO A 30 -17.70 9.69 -16.75
CA PRO A 30 -17.20 9.83 -15.39
C PRO A 30 -15.68 9.92 -15.53
N SER A 31 -15.11 11.10 -15.26
CA SER A 31 -13.68 11.23 -15.05
C SER A 31 -13.31 10.17 -14.02
N HIS A 32 -12.56 9.17 -14.48
CA HIS A 32 -12.10 8.09 -13.62
C HIS A 32 -11.53 8.71 -12.34
N PRO A 33 -11.87 8.20 -11.14
CA PRO A 33 -11.17 8.64 -9.95
C PRO A 33 -9.72 8.20 -10.16
N PHE A 34 -8.87 9.16 -10.47
CA PHE A 34 -7.43 8.98 -10.38
C PHE A 34 -7.17 8.35 -9.01
N PRO A 35 -6.51 7.17 -8.91
CA PRO A 35 -6.18 6.60 -7.62
C PRO A 35 -5.47 7.69 -6.82
N ALA A 36 -6.08 8.13 -5.71
CA ALA A 36 -5.54 9.16 -4.85
C ALA A 36 -4.06 8.87 -4.63
N GLN A 37 -3.22 9.89 -4.87
CA GLN A 37 -1.76 9.83 -4.83
C GLN A 37 -1.29 8.82 -3.79
N ILE A 38 -0.77 7.67 -4.25
CA ILE A 38 -0.13 6.71 -3.37
C ILE A 38 1.13 7.43 -2.90
N THR A 39 1.06 8.08 -1.73
CA THR A 39 2.24 8.55 -1.04
C THR A 39 3.10 7.32 -0.81
N GLN A 40 4.13 7.14 -1.65
CA GLN A 40 5.13 6.10 -1.47
C GLN A 40 5.99 6.48 -0.26
N PHE A 41 5.42 6.36 0.93
CA PHE A 41 6.19 6.47 2.16
C PHE A 41 6.97 5.17 2.27
N ARG A 42 8.20 5.17 1.75
CA ARG A 42 9.14 4.09 2.00
C ARG A 42 9.49 4.13 3.48
N MET A 43 8.81 3.31 4.28
CA MET A 43 9.21 3.05 5.65
C MET A 43 10.60 2.41 5.62
N MET A 44 11.64 3.23 5.82
CA MET A 44 12.99 2.75 6.04
C MET A 44 13.14 2.45 7.53
N VAL A 45 13.55 1.22 7.84
CA VAL A 45 13.88 0.83 9.21
C VAL A 45 15.32 1.20 9.51
N SER A 46 15.55 1.86 10.65
CA SER A 46 16.89 2.06 11.16
C SER A 46 17.40 0.74 11.73
N LEU A 47 18.40 0.15 11.07
CA LEU A 47 19.06 -1.08 11.52
C LEU A 47 20.04 -0.86 12.69
N GLY A 48 20.22 0.39 13.14
CA GLY A 48 21.09 0.71 14.27
C GLY A 48 22.52 0.21 14.06
N HIS A 49 23.05 -0.53 15.03
CA HIS A 49 24.38 -1.12 14.97
C HIS A 49 24.57 -2.10 13.79
N LEU A 50 23.47 -2.71 13.30
CA LEU A 50 23.49 -3.61 12.13
C LEU A 50 23.66 -2.85 10.80
N ALA A 51 23.59 -1.51 10.79
CA ALA A 51 23.80 -0.71 9.58
C ALA A 51 25.21 -0.83 9.00
N ARG A 52 26.20 -1.24 9.81
CA ARG A 52 27.57 -1.54 9.35
C ARG A 52 27.73 -2.98 8.84
N GLY A 53 26.66 -3.76 8.83
CA GLY A 53 26.70 -5.21 8.65
C GLY A 53 26.85 -5.93 9.99
N ALA A 54 26.57 -7.23 9.97
CA ALA A 54 26.74 -8.13 11.11
C ALA A 54 27.05 -9.55 10.58
N SER A 55 27.67 -10.38 11.41
CA SER A 55 27.74 -11.80 11.07
C SER A 55 26.35 -12.43 11.13
N LEU A 56 26.18 -13.58 10.48
CA LEU A 56 24.92 -14.31 10.56
C LEU A 56 24.62 -14.77 12.00
N ASP A 57 25.66 -15.09 12.77
CA ASP A 57 25.53 -15.50 14.18
C ASP A 57 25.03 -14.33 15.05
N ASP A 58 25.65 -13.16 14.94
CA ASP A 58 25.21 -11.95 15.67
C ASP A 58 23.77 -11.56 15.31
N LEU A 59 23.38 -11.77 14.05
CA LEU A 59 22.04 -11.47 13.56
C LEU A 59 20.98 -12.46 14.10
N ILE A 60 21.33 -13.74 14.21
CA ILE A 60 20.47 -14.75 14.84
C ILE A 60 20.34 -14.44 16.34
N ASP A 61 21.45 -14.13 17.00
CA ASP A 61 21.48 -13.78 18.43
C ASP A 61 20.61 -12.54 18.72
N SER A 62 20.74 -11.49 17.91
CA SER A 62 19.88 -10.29 17.98
C SER A 62 18.39 -10.61 17.81
N CYS A 63 18.05 -11.61 17.00
CA CYS A 63 16.67 -12.07 16.84
C CYS A 63 16.17 -12.82 18.09
N ILE A 64 17.01 -13.62 18.72
CA ILE A 64 16.67 -14.35 19.95
C ILE A 64 16.49 -13.36 21.10
N GLN A 65 17.38 -12.37 21.23
CA GLN A 65 17.27 -11.29 22.22
C GLN A 65 16.04 -10.39 22.02
N SER A 66 15.34 -10.50 20.89
CA SER A 66 14.05 -9.81 20.70
C SER A 66 12.95 -10.39 21.59
N PHE A 67 13.13 -11.58 22.17
CA PHE A 67 12.21 -12.21 23.11
C PHE A 67 12.69 -11.97 24.55
N TYR A 68 11.76 -11.61 25.44
CA TYR A 68 12.00 -11.50 26.88
C TYR A 68 11.87 -12.86 27.55
N GLY A 69 12.37 -12.97 28.79
CA GLY A 69 12.37 -14.23 29.56
C GLY A 69 10.98 -14.78 29.90
N ASP A 70 9.94 -13.96 29.76
CA ASP A 70 8.53 -14.35 29.88
C ASP A 70 7.92 -14.84 28.55
N GLY A 71 8.72 -14.88 27.47
CA GLY A 71 8.30 -15.25 26.12
C GLY A 71 7.66 -14.12 25.32
N ASN A 72 7.53 -12.91 25.89
CA ASN A 72 6.99 -11.77 25.16
C ASN A 72 7.99 -11.23 24.14
N LEU A 73 7.48 -10.78 23.00
CA LEU A 73 8.28 -10.15 21.96
C LEU A 73 8.43 -8.65 22.24
N CYS A 74 9.62 -8.10 21.99
CA CYS A 74 9.86 -6.66 22.01
C CYS A 74 8.86 -5.92 21.12
N ARG A 75 8.37 -4.75 21.58
CA ARG A 75 7.43 -3.90 20.82
C ARG A 75 7.90 -3.58 19.41
N SER A 76 9.22 -3.54 19.19
CA SER A 76 9.83 -3.41 17.87
C SER A 76 10.54 -4.72 17.52
N ASN A 77 9.95 -5.48 16.61
CA ASN A 77 10.47 -6.76 16.15
C ASN A 77 10.76 -6.78 14.64
N GLN A 78 11.01 -5.60 14.05
CA GLN A 78 11.25 -5.45 12.61
C GLN A 78 12.42 -6.31 12.13
N LEU A 79 13.48 -6.42 12.93
CA LEU A 79 14.62 -7.28 12.64
C LEU A 79 14.20 -8.75 12.49
N LEU A 80 13.45 -9.26 13.48
CA LEU A 80 12.92 -10.62 13.46
C LEU A 80 12.03 -10.85 12.23
N GLN A 81 11.17 -9.89 11.88
CA GLN A 81 10.32 -9.99 10.70
C GLN A 81 11.12 -10.02 9.40
N VAL A 82 12.08 -9.12 9.23
CA VAL A 82 12.97 -9.09 8.04
C VAL A 82 13.74 -10.39 7.95
N MET A 83 14.35 -10.85 9.05
CA MET A 83 15.12 -12.09 9.05
C MET A 83 14.25 -13.29 8.71
N LEU A 84 13.12 -13.48 9.37
CA LEU A 84 12.26 -14.65 9.11
C LEU A 84 11.66 -14.64 7.69
N THR A 85 11.36 -13.47 7.12
CA THR A 85 10.82 -13.39 5.75
C THR A 85 11.90 -13.51 4.66
N MET A 86 13.08 -12.95 4.89
CA MET A 86 14.14 -12.84 3.88
C MET A 86 15.30 -13.82 4.06
N HIS A 87 15.35 -14.61 5.14
CA HIS A 87 16.49 -15.47 5.47
C HIS A 87 16.94 -16.35 4.30
N ARG A 88 16.02 -16.77 3.42
CA ARG A 88 16.32 -17.65 2.27
C ARG A 88 17.33 -17.07 1.27
N ILE A 89 17.54 -15.76 1.28
CA ILE A 89 18.58 -15.11 0.45
C ILE A 89 19.98 -15.33 1.04
N ILE A 90 20.08 -15.52 2.36
CA ILE A 90 21.34 -15.62 3.11
C ILE A 90 21.65 -17.07 3.49
N ILE A 91 20.63 -17.83 3.92
CA ILE A 91 20.76 -19.19 4.45
C ILE A 91 19.48 -19.99 4.20
N SER A 92 19.61 -21.31 3.95
CA SER A 92 18.43 -22.18 3.87
C SER A 92 17.70 -22.26 5.22
N SER A 93 16.37 -22.39 5.19
CA SER A 93 15.56 -22.53 6.41
C SER A 93 16.00 -23.72 7.27
N ALA A 94 16.41 -24.83 6.64
CA ALA A 94 16.93 -25.99 7.34
C ALA A 94 18.23 -25.68 8.10
N LYS A 95 19.15 -24.93 7.49
CA LYS A 95 20.41 -24.55 8.15
C LYS A 95 20.18 -23.50 9.24
N LEU A 96 19.26 -22.55 9.04
CA LEU A 96 18.86 -21.61 10.09
C LEU A 96 18.30 -22.35 11.31
N LEU A 97 17.38 -23.30 11.11
CA LEU A 97 16.83 -24.13 12.18
C LEU A 97 17.92 -24.91 12.92
N GLN A 98 18.87 -25.51 12.18
CA GLN A 98 19.99 -26.22 12.80
C GLN A 98 20.84 -25.31 13.69
N LYS A 99 21.13 -24.07 13.26
CA LYS A 99 21.86 -23.10 14.10
C LYS A 99 21.10 -22.78 15.39
N VAL A 100 19.79 -22.56 15.31
CA VAL A 100 18.94 -22.31 16.49
C VAL A 100 18.92 -23.53 17.43
N ILE A 101 18.84 -24.75 16.89
CA ILE A 101 18.90 -25.99 17.69
C ILE A 101 20.24 -26.12 18.42
N THR A 102 21.35 -25.79 17.76
CA THR A 102 22.68 -25.81 18.40
C THR A 102 22.72 -24.81 19.55
N LEU A 103 22.30 -23.56 19.32
CA LEU A 103 22.27 -22.53 20.37
C LEU A 103 21.41 -22.94 21.57
N TYR A 104 20.27 -23.59 21.33
CA TYR A 104 19.42 -24.10 22.42
C TYR A 104 20.09 -25.21 23.24
N LYS A 105 20.94 -26.03 22.63
CA LYS A 105 21.66 -27.11 23.33
C LYS A 105 22.86 -26.62 24.13
N ASP A 106 23.45 -25.49 23.71
CA ASP A 106 24.63 -24.90 24.34
C ASP A 106 24.27 -24.00 25.54
N ALA A 107 22.99 -23.62 25.68
CA ALA A 107 22.45 -22.83 26.78
C ALA A 107 22.05 -23.68 27.99
#